data_AF-A0A0G0TF18-F1
#
_entry.id   AF-A0A0G0TF18-F1
#
_cell.length_a   1.000
_cell.length_b   1.000
_cell.length_c   1.000
_cell.angle_alpha   90.00
_cell.angle_beta   90.00
_cell.angle_gamma   90.00
#
_symmetry.space_group_name_H-M   'P 1'
#
loop_
_entity.id
_entity.type
_entity.pdbx_description
1 polymer ?
#
loop_
_entity_poly.entity_id
_entity_poly.type
_entity_poly.pdbx_seq_one_letter_code
_entity_poly.pdbx_strand_id
1 'polypeptide(L)'
;MRNKKLSKLSTKFYNRTYLHYYENLLLTISCTLHFFRDSRYYKNMIEGVFIKQIKLFNDDRGFLAEVAKESDPTHRDFLLYCKKVYKTRPTIKQTIYTETYPGVIKAFHWHKKQWDIWFVLSGMAQIVLYDLRKNSLTHKETQVIFAGESNPLLIYIPPEVAHGYKVLGNEKVRLLYHVTEVYNTEHPDEERISFDDKKIGFDWRTKNK
;
A
#
# COMPACT_ATOMS: atom_id res chain seq x y z
N MET A 1 38.01 -47.15 -48.85
CA MET A 1 38.69 -45.84 -49.02
C MET A 1 37.65 -44.73 -49.07
N ARG A 2 37.79 -43.72 -48.19
CA ARG A 2 37.24 -42.34 -48.17
C ARG A 2 35.81 -42.06 -48.68
N ASN A 3 34.83 -41.69 -47.82
CA ASN A 3 34.54 -40.38 -47.18
C ASN A 3 33.66 -39.41 -48.03
N LYS A 4 32.39 -39.17 -47.60
CA LYS A 4 31.82 -37.87 -47.13
C LYS A 4 30.32 -37.62 -47.48
N LYS A 5 29.57 -37.31 -46.40
CA LYS A 5 28.62 -36.18 -46.15
C LYS A 5 27.13 -36.19 -46.58
N LEU A 6 26.30 -36.02 -45.52
CA LEU A 6 25.08 -35.20 -45.33
C LEU A 6 23.78 -35.72 -45.99
N SER A 7 22.62 -35.78 -45.33
CA SER A 7 22.02 -34.74 -44.48
C SER A 7 21.06 -35.32 -43.41
N LYS A 8 21.04 -34.66 -42.25
CA LYS A 8 20.01 -34.75 -41.21
C LYS A 8 18.99 -33.64 -41.49
N LEU A 9 17.70 -33.97 -41.56
CA LEU A 9 16.61 -32.99 -41.49
C LEU A 9 15.39 -33.64 -40.82
N SER A 10 14.69 -32.83 -40.03
CA SER A 10 13.38 -33.06 -39.40
C SER A 10 13.32 -33.84 -38.09
N THR A 11 13.21 -33.10 -36.97
CA THR A 11 12.24 -33.30 -35.85
C THR A 11 12.63 -32.53 -34.58
N LYS A 12 13.01 -31.24 -34.65
CA LYS A 12 13.40 -30.50 -33.42
C LYS A 12 12.98 -29.04 -33.28
N PHE A 13 11.90 -28.59 -33.92
CA PHE A 13 11.49 -27.18 -33.85
C PHE A 13 10.11 -26.85 -33.28
N TYR A 14 9.30 -27.81 -32.83
CA TYR A 14 7.93 -27.50 -32.38
C TYR A 14 7.65 -27.51 -30.86
N ASN A 15 8.61 -27.86 -30.00
CA ASN A 15 8.32 -28.08 -28.58
C ASN A 15 8.92 -27.05 -27.59
N ARG A 16 9.60 -25.99 -28.04
CA ARG A 16 10.26 -25.05 -27.10
C ARG A 16 9.46 -23.79 -26.77
N THR A 17 8.60 -23.34 -27.67
CA THR A 17 7.80 -22.11 -27.48
C THR A 17 6.51 -22.36 -26.68
N TYR A 18 5.85 -23.51 -26.86
CA TYR A 18 4.65 -23.86 -26.10
C TYR A 18 4.94 -24.12 -24.61
N LEU A 19 6.02 -24.84 -24.29
CA LEU A 19 6.43 -25.09 -22.91
C LEU A 19 6.75 -23.80 -22.14
N HIS A 20 7.33 -22.79 -22.80
CA HIS A 20 7.64 -21.52 -22.15
C HIS A 20 6.38 -20.67 -21.86
N TYR A 21 5.34 -20.78 -22.69
CA TYR A 21 4.06 -20.12 -22.44
C TYR A 21 3.32 -20.76 -21.25
N TYR A 22 3.35 -22.09 -21.13
CA TYR A 22 2.74 -22.78 -19.99
C TYR A 22 3.53 -22.59 -18.70
N GLU A 23 4.86 -22.57 -18.72
CA GLU A 23 5.65 -22.27 -17.52
C GLU A 23 5.43 -20.84 -17.04
N ASN A 24 5.32 -19.85 -17.93
CA ASN A 24 5.00 -18.48 -17.54
C ASN A 24 3.55 -18.35 -17.07
N LEU A 25 2.59 -19.04 -17.69
CA LEU A 25 1.20 -19.05 -17.23
C LEU A 25 1.05 -19.75 -15.87
N LEU A 26 1.78 -20.85 -15.63
CA LEU A 26 1.82 -21.55 -14.35
C LEU A 26 2.59 -20.77 -13.28
N LEU A 27 3.65 -20.02 -13.61
CA LEU A 27 4.29 -19.10 -12.68
C LEU A 27 3.36 -17.95 -12.30
N THR A 28 2.60 -17.42 -13.27
CA THR A 28 1.64 -16.33 -13.03
C THR A 28 0.46 -16.83 -12.20
N ILE A 29 -0.06 -18.03 -12.48
CA ILE A 29 -1.13 -18.67 -11.71
C ILE A 29 -0.64 -19.08 -10.31
N SER A 30 0.59 -19.60 -10.17
CA SER A 30 1.19 -19.95 -8.88
C SER A 30 1.46 -18.72 -8.02
N CYS A 31 1.88 -17.60 -8.62
CA CYS A 31 2.00 -16.33 -7.93
C CYS A 31 0.62 -15.83 -7.48
N THR A 32 -0.37 -15.84 -8.37
CA THR A 32 -1.73 -15.34 -8.06
C THR A 32 -2.48 -16.21 -7.02
N LEU A 33 -2.23 -17.53 -6.97
CA LEU A 33 -2.85 -18.43 -5.99
C LEU A 33 -2.12 -18.51 -4.64
N HIS A 34 -0.82 -18.18 -4.58
CA HIS A 34 -0.13 -18.01 -3.29
C HIS A 34 -0.51 -16.71 -2.56
N PHE A 35 -1.08 -15.72 -3.26
CA PHE A 35 -1.59 -14.49 -2.66
C PHE A 35 -2.87 -14.68 -1.82
N PHE A 36 -3.54 -15.83 -1.90
CA PHE A 36 -4.89 -15.99 -1.32
C PHE A 36 -4.98 -16.80 -0.01
N ARG A 37 -3.86 -17.28 0.54
CA ARG A 37 -3.90 -18.19 1.70
C ARG A 37 -3.03 -17.80 2.87
N ASP A 38 -2.64 -16.55 2.92
CA ASP A 38 -1.88 -16.01 4.03
C ASP A 38 -2.62 -14.83 4.65
N SER A 39 -3.24 -15.07 5.80
CA SER A 39 -3.93 -14.06 6.63
C SER A 39 -3.06 -12.84 7.02
N ARG A 40 -1.78 -12.83 6.61
CA ARG A 40 -0.79 -11.77 6.82
C ARG A 40 -0.95 -10.57 5.88
N TYR A 41 -1.67 -10.68 4.76
CA TYR A 41 -1.85 -9.58 3.80
C TYR A 41 -3.26 -9.00 3.89
N TYR A 42 -3.34 -7.76 4.36
CA TYR A 42 -4.56 -6.95 4.26
C TYR A 42 -4.98 -6.85 2.78
N LYS A 43 -6.27 -6.98 2.48
CA LYS A 43 -6.77 -6.85 1.10
C LYS A 43 -6.60 -5.40 0.64
N ASN A 44 -5.64 -5.15 -0.25
CA ASN A 44 -5.46 -3.85 -0.89
C ASN A 44 -6.53 -3.69 -1.98
N MET A 45 -7.38 -2.67 -1.88
CA MET A 45 -8.39 -2.36 -2.88
C MET A 45 -7.89 -1.33 -3.89
N ILE A 46 -7.05 -0.39 -3.47
CA ILE A 46 -6.45 0.65 -4.33
C ILE A 46 -5.05 0.21 -4.77
N GLU A 47 -4.75 0.36 -6.06
CA GLU A 47 -3.46 0.01 -6.65
C GLU A 47 -2.32 0.81 -6.00
N GLY A 48 -1.27 0.13 -5.55
CA GLY A 48 -0.11 0.79 -4.95
C GLY A 48 -0.30 1.25 -3.51
N VAL A 49 -1.46 1.00 -2.90
CA VAL A 49 -1.58 1.00 -1.43
C VAL A 49 -1.01 -0.32 -0.92
N PHE A 50 -0.08 -0.24 0.03
CA PHE A 50 0.49 -1.41 0.70
C PHE A 50 0.16 -1.35 2.19
N ILE A 51 -0.25 -2.48 2.75
CA ILE A 51 -0.61 -2.56 4.17
C ILE A 51 0.13 -3.74 4.78
N LYS A 52 0.91 -3.45 5.81
CA LYS A 52 1.57 -4.45 6.64
C LYS A 52 0.80 -4.58 7.95
N GLN A 53 0.37 -5.81 8.25
CA GLN A 53 -0.08 -6.16 9.60
C GLN A 53 1.14 -6.19 10.53
N ILE A 54 1.14 -5.38 11.58
CA ILE A 54 2.23 -5.37 12.56
C ILE A 54 2.07 -6.56 13.50
N LYS A 55 3.15 -7.35 13.62
CA LYS A 55 3.24 -8.43 14.61
C LYS A 55 3.68 -7.86 15.95
N LEU A 56 2.89 -8.15 16.99
CA LEU A 56 3.25 -7.85 18.37
C LEU A 56 3.93 -9.07 18.99
N PHE A 57 5.11 -8.87 19.55
CA PHE A 57 5.85 -9.87 20.32
C PHE A 57 5.63 -9.58 21.80
N ASN A 58 4.59 -10.18 22.38
CA ASN A 58 4.17 -9.92 23.75
C ASN A 58 4.97 -10.74 24.77
N ASP A 59 5.20 -10.14 25.93
CA ASP A 59 5.71 -10.78 27.15
C ASP A 59 5.09 -10.13 28.41
N ASP A 60 5.56 -10.49 29.60
CA ASP A 60 5.07 -9.98 30.89
C ASP A 60 5.36 -8.49 31.14
N ARG A 61 6.13 -7.83 30.27
CA ARG A 61 6.50 -6.42 30.36
C ARG A 61 5.74 -5.55 29.35
N GLY A 62 5.03 -6.16 28.40
CA GLY A 62 4.33 -5.49 27.32
C GLY A 62 4.58 -6.19 25.98
N PHE A 63 4.98 -5.43 24.96
CA PHE A 63 5.32 -5.99 23.65
C PHE A 63 6.41 -5.22 22.93
N LEU A 64 7.13 -5.93 22.04
CA LEU A 64 7.96 -5.34 21.00
C LEU A 64 7.22 -5.42 19.66
N ALA A 65 7.34 -4.38 18.83
CA ALA A 65 6.80 -4.35 17.48
C ALA A 65 7.81 -3.74 16.49
N GLU A 66 8.17 -4.48 15.44
CA GLU A 66 8.97 -3.96 14.33
C GLU A 66 8.03 -3.26 13.33
N VAL A 67 7.87 -1.94 13.48
CA VAL A 67 6.96 -1.13 12.65
C VAL A 67 7.45 -1.07 11.20
N ALA A 68 8.51 -0.31 10.93
CA ALA A 68 9.14 -0.19 9.62
C ALA A 68 10.49 -0.92 9.60
N LYS A 69 10.68 -1.81 8.63
CA LYS A 69 11.89 -2.62 8.46
C LYS A 69 12.18 -2.77 6.97
N GLU A 70 13.38 -2.39 6.52
CA GLU A 70 13.72 -2.39 5.09
C GLU A 70 13.65 -3.81 4.48
N SER A 71 13.97 -4.84 5.28
CA SER A 71 13.91 -6.23 4.84
C SER A 71 12.51 -6.84 4.85
N ASP A 72 11.49 -6.11 5.29
CA ASP A 72 10.09 -6.56 5.28
C ASP A 72 9.59 -6.79 3.84
N PRO A 73 8.90 -7.91 3.56
CA PRO A 73 8.33 -8.17 2.23
C PRO A 73 7.44 -7.03 1.71
N THR A 74 6.59 -6.46 2.57
CA THR A 74 5.68 -5.37 2.19
C THR A 74 6.45 -4.13 1.77
N HIS A 75 7.55 -3.83 2.47
CA HIS A 75 8.42 -2.71 2.12
C HIS A 75 9.15 -2.94 0.80
N ARG A 76 9.62 -4.16 0.55
CA ARG A 76 10.25 -4.53 -0.72
C ARG A 76 9.28 -4.41 -1.89
N ASP A 77 8.04 -4.87 -1.73
CA ASP A 77 7.00 -4.78 -2.75
C ASP A 77 6.65 -3.31 -3.05
N PHE A 78 6.55 -2.48 -2.01
CA PHE A 78 6.44 -1.03 -2.14
C PHE A 78 7.58 -0.45 -2.99
N LEU A 79 8.85 -0.74 -2.65
CA LEU A 79 10.00 -0.21 -3.41
C LEU A 79 10.03 -0.69 -4.86
N LEU A 80 9.67 -1.96 -5.11
CA LEU A 80 9.57 -2.52 -6.46
C LEU A 80 8.46 -1.83 -7.27
N TYR A 81 7.33 -1.57 -6.65
CA TYR A 81 6.23 -0.83 -7.26
C TYR A 81 6.63 0.60 -7.59
N CYS A 82 7.27 1.33 -6.66
CA CYS A 82 7.81 2.66 -6.92
C CYS A 82 8.78 2.67 -8.10
N LYS A 83 9.69 1.69 -8.17
CA LYS A 83 10.64 1.56 -9.28
C LYS A 83 9.93 1.28 -10.60
N LYS A 84 8.88 0.44 -10.61
CA LYS A 84 8.15 0.06 -11.82
C LYS A 84 7.25 1.18 -12.33
N VAL A 85 6.46 1.79 -11.45
CA VAL A 85 5.39 2.74 -11.79
C VAL A 85 5.89 4.17 -11.79
N TYR A 86 6.56 4.60 -10.72
CA TYR A 86 7.02 5.99 -10.55
C TYR A 86 8.44 6.21 -11.07
N LYS A 87 9.18 5.14 -11.40
CA LYS A 87 10.60 5.19 -11.78
C LYS A 87 11.49 5.82 -10.71
N THR A 88 11.12 5.65 -9.45
CA THR A 88 11.84 6.20 -8.29
C THR A 88 12.16 5.11 -7.26
N ARG A 89 13.10 5.42 -6.36
CA ARG A 89 13.31 4.67 -5.12
C ARG A 89 13.15 5.65 -3.95
N PRO A 90 11.95 5.77 -3.38
CA PRO A 90 11.71 6.72 -2.30
C PRO A 90 12.53 6.39 -1.05
N THR A 91 12.91 7.43 -0.32
CA THR A 91 13.50 7.35 1.02
C THR A 91 12.66 8.17 1.99
N ILE A 92 12.74 7.87 3.28
CA ILE A 92 12.10 8.70 4.31
C ILE A 92 12.90 10.00 4.40
N LYS A 93 12.25 11.13 4.13
CA LYS A 93 12.87 12.46 4.23
C LYS A 93 12.43 13.22 5.48
N GLN A 94 11.25 12.92 6.00
CA GLN A 94 10.72 13.54 7.21
C GLN A 94 9.82 12.57 7.97
N THR A 95 9.77 12.71 9.29
CA THR A 95 8.87 11.96 10.19
C THR A 95 8.04 12.94 10.99
N ILE A 96 6.74 12.69 11.09
CA ILE A 96 5.80 13.57 11.73
C ILE A 96 5.00 12.77 12.76
N TYR A 97 4.72 13.40 13.89
CA TYR A 97 3.86 12.87 14.95
C TYR A 97 2.72 13.85 15.19
N THR A 98 1.50 13.33 15.26
CA THR A 98 0.29 14.13 15.50
C THR A 98 -0.62 13.48 16.52
N GLU A 99 -1.36 14.29 17.25
CA GLU A 99 -2.44 13.85 18.15
C GLU A 99 -3.76 14.50 17.70
N THR A 100 -4.84 13.73 17.67
CA THR A 100 -6.17 14.19 17.21
C THR A 100 -7.26 13.74 18.17
N TYR A 101 -8.19 14.64 18.49
CA TYR A 101 -9.28 14.41 19.44
C TYR A 101 -10.38 13.48 18.89
N PRO A 102 -11.12 12.76 19.77
CA PRO A 102 -12.27 11.93 19.41
C PRO A 102 -13.28 12.61 18.50
N GLY A 103 -13.79 11.89 17.50
CA GLY A 103 -14.81 12.38 16.57
C GLY A 103 -14.33 13.35 15.50
N VAL A 104 -13.12 13.92 15.61
CA VAL A 104 -12.54 14.81 14.60
C VAL A 104 -12.27 14.04 13.31
N ILE A 105 -12.60 14.67 12.19
CA ILE A 105 -12.28 14.22 10.83
C ILE A 105 -11.15 15.10 10.29
N LYS A 106 -10.05 14.48 9.87
CA LYS A 106 -8.95 15.12 9.15
C LYS A 106 -8.91 14.53 7.75
N ALA A 107 -9.63 15.17 6.82
CA ALA A 107 -9.77 14.70 5.46
C ALA A 107 -10.19 15.85 4.52
N PHE A 108 -10.00 15.73 3.22
CA PHE A 108 -9.07 14.82 2.54
C PHE A 108 -7.83 15.60 2.13
N HIS A 109 -6.67 15.02 2.37
CA HIS A 109 -5.38 15.54 1.91
C HIS A 109 -4.86 14.62 0.81
N TRP A 110 -4.11 15.15 -0.13
CA TRP A 110 -3.36 14.35 -1.10
C TRP A 110 -2.13 15.11 -1.56
N HIS A 111 -1.18 14.39 -2.14
CA HIS A 111 0.10 14.93 -2.56
C HIS A 111 0.39 14.58 -4.00
N LYS A 112 1.02 15.48 -4.77
CA LYS A 112 1.38 15.20 -6.17
C LYS A 112 2.60 14.28 -6.27
N LYS A 113 3.49 14.29 -5.27
CA LYS A 113 4.77 13.57 -5.28
C LYS A 113 5.02 12.75 -4.03
N GLN A 114 4.56 13.22 -2.88
CA GLN A 114 4.84 12.60 -1.59
C GLN A 114 4.10 11.25 -1.43
N TRP A 115 4.83 10.26 -0.91
CA TRP A 115 4.24 9.08 -0.29
C TRP A 115 4.09 9.31 1.20
N ASP A 116 2.98 8.84 1.74
CA ASP A 116 2.68 8.83 3.16
C ASP A 116 2.75 7.41 3.72
N ILE A 117 3.44 7.23 4.85
CA ILE A 117 3.63 5.93 5.48
C ILE A 117 3.10 6.01 6.92
N TRP A 118 1.84 5.64 7.11
CA TRP A 118 1.07 5.88 8.32
C TRP A 118 1.12 4.71 9.32
N PHE A 119 1.33 5.04 10.59
CA PHE A 119 1.22 4.12 11.72
C PHE A 119 0.48 4.77 12.90
N VAL A 120 -0.70 4.25 13.24
CA VAL A 120 -1.48 4.73 14.38
C VAL A 120 -0.92 4.10 15.66
N LEU A 121 -0.24 4.92 16.47
CA LEU A 121 0.42 4.53 17.72
C LEU A 121 -0.57 4.23 18.85
N SER A 122 -1.57 5.10 19.02
CA SER A 122 -2.59 4.95 20.07
C SER A 122 -3.98 5.35 19.57
N GLY A 123 -5.03 4.84 20.21
CA GLY A 123 -6.42 5.04 19.80
C GLY A 123 -6.80 4.22 18.57
N MET A 124 -7.93 4.57 17.96
CA MET A 124 -8.46 3.91 16.75
C MET A 124 -8.89 4.94 15.70
N ALA A 125 -8.47 4.75 14.46
CA ALA A 125 -8.81 5.59 13.33
C ALA A 125 -9.59 4.82 12.27
N GLN A 126 -10.66 5.41 11.75
CA GLN A 126 -11.27 5.03 10.48
C GLN A 126 -10.57 5.84 9.38
N ILE A 127 -9.63 5.22 8.69
CA ILE A 127 -8.88 5.79 7.58
C ILE A 127 -9.66 5.54 6.29
N VAL A 128 -9.77 6.57 5.46
CA VAL A 128 -10.45 6.52 4.17
C VAL A 128 -9.47 6.98 3.11
N LEU A 129 -9.30 6.15 2.08
CA LEU A 129 -8.48 6.40 0.91
C LEU A 129 -9.37 6.47 -0.33
N TYR A 130 -9.04 7.36 -1.27
CA TYR A 130 -9.73 7.53 -2.54
C TYR A 130 -8.75 7.77 -3.68
N ASP A 131 -8.85 7.00 -4.75
CA ASP A 131 -7.91 7.05 -5.87
C ASP A 131 -8.27 8.15 -6.90
N LEU A 132 -7.44 9.20 -6.99
CA LEU A 132 -7.63 10.29 -7.96
C LEU A 132 -6.94 10.03 -9.31
N ARG A 133 -6.12 8.98 -9.43
CA ARG A 133 -5.26 8.75 -10.59
C ARG A 133 -6.07 8.23 -11.76
N LYS A 134 -6.29 9.07 -12.76
CA LYS A 134 -7.11 8.73 -13.95
C LYS A 134 -6.64 7.48 -14.71
N ASN A 135 -5.34 7.19 -14.64
CA ASN A 135 -4.71 6.05 -15.33
C ASN A 135 -4.58 4.81 -14.44
N SER A 136 -5.00 4.87 -13.18
CA SER A 136 -4.98 3.68 -12.31
C SER A 136 -6.16 2.77 -12.62
N LEU A 137 -5.95 1.46 -12.49
CA LEU A 137 -7.01 0.46 -12.60
C LEU A 137 -8.07 0.60 -11.50
N THR A 138 -7.75 1.30 -10.42
CA THR A 138 -8.62 1.55 -9.28
C THR A 138 -9.08 3.00 -9.20
N HIS A 139 -9.02 3.75 -10.30
CA HIS A 139 -9.48 5.14 -10.35
C HIS A 139 -10.93 5.26 -9.83
N LYS A 140 -11.13 6.18 -8.86
CA LYS A 140 -12.39 6.40 -8.12
C LYS A 140 -12.80 5.31 -7.13
N GLU A 141 -11.97 4.30 -6.90
CA GLU A 141 -12.20 3.35 -5.83
C GLU A 141 -11.96 4.00 -4.46
N THR A 142 -12.78 3.61 -3.49
CA THR A 142 -12.65 4.02 -2.09
C THR A 142 -12.25 2.81 -1.24
N GLN A 143 -11.23 2.96 -0.41
CA GLN A 143 -10.80 1.93 0.54
C GLN A 143 -10.93 2.47 1.97
N VAL A 144 -11.58 1.69 2.84
CA VAL A 144 -11.71 1.99 4.27
C VAL A 144 -10.85 1.04 5.06
N ILE A 145 -10.03 1.59 5.96
CA ILE A 145 -9.11 0.84 6.81
C ILE A 145 -9.34 1.27 8.25
N PHE A 146 -9.42 0.31 9.16
CA PHE A 146 -9.48 0.58 10.59
C PHE A 146 -8.12 0.25 11.20
N ALA A 147 -7.41 1.25 11.72
CA ALA A 147 -6.06 1.07 12.24
C ALA A 147 -5.92 1.72 13.63
N GLY A 148 -5.14 1.10 14.50
CA GLY A 148 -4.92 1.58 15.86
C GLY A 148 -4.37 0.50 16.77
N GLU A 149 -4.46 0.69 18.08
CA GLU A 149 -3.88 -0.24 19.08
C GLU A 149 -4.43 -1.66 18.94
N SER A 150 -5.75 -1.78 18.71
CA SER A 150 -6.41 -3.07 18.54
C SER A 150 -6.21 -3.68 17.15
N ASN A 151 -5.68 -2.91 16.20
CA ASN A 151 -5.33 -3.40 14.87
C ASN A 151 -4.14 -2.62 14.30
N PRO A 152 -2.90 -2.95 14.72
CA PRO A 152 -1.73 -2.16 14.38
C PRO A 152 -1.31 -2.43 12.94
N LEU A 153 -1.36 -1.40 12.09
CA LEU A 153 -1.08 -1.45 10.67
C LEU A 153 -0.08 -0.37 10.25
N LEU A 154 0.88 -0.73 9.40
CA LEU A 154 1.68 0.25 8.65
C LEU A 154 1.12 0.35 7.23
N ILE A 155 0.72 1.56 6.83
CA ILE A 155 -0.01 1.80 5.58
C ILE A 155 0.82 2.73 4.69
N TYR A 156 1.20 2.26 3.51
CA TYR A 156 1.88 3.05 2.48
C TYR A 156 0.83 3.60 1.50
N ILE A 157 0.75 4.92 1.40
CA ILE A 157 -0.23 5.65 0.60
C ILE A 157 0.52 6.35 -0.55
N PRO A 158 0.19 6.04 -1.81
CA PRO A 158 0.85 6.64 -2.96
C PRO A 158 0.45 8.10 -3.19
N PRO A 159 1.27 8.86 -3.95
CA PRO A 159 0.87 10.14 -4.50
C PRO A 159 -0.47 10.03 -5.24
N GLU A 160 -1.22 11.12 -5.21
CA GLU A 160 -2.53 11.26 -5.85
C GLU A 160 -3.61 10.28 -5.32
N VAL A 161 -3.37 9.60 -4.21
CA VAL A 161 -4.42 8.96 -3.41
C VAL A 161 -4.81 9.90 -2.27
N ALA A 162 -6.03 10.40 -2.35
CA ALA A 162 -6.62 11.22 -1.31
C ALA A 162 -6.87 10.39 -0.07
N HIS A 163 -6.48 10.92 1.07
CA HIS A 163 -6.51 10.20 2.32
C HIS A 163 -6.95 11.11 3.46
N GLY A 164 -7.52 10.48 4.47
CA GLY A 164 -7.94 11.15 5.69
C GLY A 164 -8.44 10.14 6.70
N TYR A 165 -8.75 10.61 7.90
CA TYR A 165 -9.29 9.74 8.94
C TYR A 165 -10.26 10.43 9.86
N LYS A 166 -11.09 9.62 10.51
CA LYS A 166 -11.90 10.00 11.66
C LYS A 166 -11.43 9.25 12.89
N VAL A 167 -11.31 9.96 14.01
CA VAL A 167 -11.01 9.34 15.31
C VAL A 167 -12.25 8.61 15.84
N LEU A 168 -12.08 7.34 16.19
CA LEU A 168 -13.11 6.47 16.76
C LEU A 168 -12.98 6.37 18.28
N GLY A 169 -14.09 6.02 18.94
CA GLY A 169 -14.14 5.86 20.39
C GLY A 169 -13.99 7.19 21.13
N ASN A 170 -13.46 7.10 22.35
CA ASN A 170 -13.30 8.25 23.26
C ASN A 170 -11.83 8.62 23.50
N GLU A 171 -10.90 7.87 22.92
CA GLU A 171 -9.47 8.10 23.08
C GLU A 171 -8.92 8.93 21.92
N LYS A 172 -7.87 9.72 22.21
CA LYS A 172 -7.17 10.45 21.16
C LYS A 172 -6.40 9.49 20.26
N VAL A 173 -6.38 9.79 18.96
CA VAL A 173 -5.51 9.09 18.02
C VAL A 173 -4.16 9.77 17.97
N ARG A 174 -3.10 8.99 18.14
CA ARG A 174 -1.71 9.42 17.90
C ARG A 174 -1.23 8.76 16.62
N LEU A 175 -0.96 9.56 15.59
CA LEU A 175 -0.47 9.08 14.30
C LEU A 175 1.00 9.49 14.16
N LEU A 176 1.86 8.49 14.00
CA LEU A 176 3.24 8.67 13.54
C LEU A 176 3.28 8.31 12.06
N TYR A 177 3.88 9.16 11.25
CA TYR A 177 4.01 8.86 9.83
C TYR A 177 5.32 9.37 9.25
N HIS A 178 5.82 8.62 8.28
CA HIS A 178 6.97 9.00 7.48
C HIS A 178 6.51 9.52 6.13
N VAL A 179 7.24 10.49 5.60
CA VAL A 179 6.97 11.05 4.27
C VAL A 179 8.23 11.05 3.43
N THR A 180 8.06 10.95 2.11
CA THR A 180 9.17 10.88 1.16
C THR A 180 9.58 12.22 0.59
N GLU A 181 8.89 13.29 0.95
CA GLU A 181 9.20 14.66 0.56
C GLU A 181 9.30 15.56 1.80
N VAL A 182 10.17 16.57 1.75
CA VAL A 182 10.29 17.56 2.82
C VAL A 182 9.20 18.61 2.60
N TYR A 183 8.55 19.04 3.68
CA TYR A 183 7.54 20.10 3.58
C TYR A 183 8.16 21.39 3.03
N ASN A 184 7.50 21.97 2.02
CA ASN A 184 7.88 23.25 1.42
C ASN A 184 6.70 24.23 1.52
N THR A 185 6.84 25.25 2.35
CA THR A 185 5.79 26.26 2.59
C THR A 185 5.58 27.17 1.38
N GLU A 186 6.63 27.48 0.62
CA GLU A 186 6.57 28.37 -0.55
C GLU A 186 5.89 27.67 -1.75
N HIS A 187 6.12 26.36 -1.86
CA HIS A 187 5.60 25.53 -2.93
C HIS A 187 5.06 24.20 -2.38
N PRO A 188 3.89 24.23 -1.70
CA PRO A 188 3.33 23.03 -1.06
C PRO A 188 2.92 21.99 -2.11
N ASP A 189 3.27 20.73 -1.84
CA ASP A 189 2.84 19.57 -2.63
C ASP A 189 1.47 19.03 -2.20
N GLU A 190 1.00 19.43 -1.01
CA GLU A 190 -0.31 19.09 -0.45
C GLU A 190 -1.44 19.84 -1.17
N GLU A 191 -2.48 19.10 -1.48
CA GLU A 191 -3.75 19.60 -1.99
C GLU A 191 -4.89 19.07 -1.11
N ARG A 192 -6.03 19.75 -1.11
CA ARG A 192 -7.15 19.44 -0.21
C ARG A 192 -8.46 19.24 -0.97
N ILE A 193 -9.25 18.32 -0.46
CA ILE A 193 -10.63 18.07 -0.88
C ILE A 193 -11.49 18.09 0.39
N SER A 194 -12.70 18.66 0.34
CA SER A 194 -13.57 18.69 1.53
C SER A 194 -13.87 17.27 2.03
N PHE A 195 -13.95 17.08 3.34
CA PHE A 195 -14.23 15.77 3.93
C PHE A 195 -15.59 15.19 3.47
N ASP A 196 -16.53 16.06 3.11
CA ASP A 196 -17.89 15.75 2.62
C ASP A 196 -18.06 15.95 1.11
N ASP A 197 -16.94 16.01 0.36
CA ASP A 197 -16.98 16.20 -1.09
C ASP A 197 -17.81 15.11 -1.79
N LYS A 198 -18.78 15.55 -2.60
CA LYS A 198 -19.74 14.67 -3.28
C LYS A 198 -19.09 13.72 -4.29
N LYS A 199 -17.90 14.05 -4.82
CA LYS A 199 -17.15 13.19 -5.73
C LYS A 199 -16.65 11.94 -5.02
N ILE A 200 -16.22 12.06 -3.77
CA ILE A 200 -15.78 10.94 -2.94
C ILE A 200 -17.00 10.25 -2.31
N GLY A 201 -17.98 11.05 -1.85
CA GLY A 201 -19.28 10.53 -1.40
C GLY A 201 -19.21 9.63 -0.17
N PHE A 202 -18.19 9.81 0.68
CA PHE A 202 -18.00 8.97 1.87
C PHE A 202 -18.81 9.47 3.07
N ASP A 203 -19.59 8.58 3.69
CA ASP A 203 -20.33 8.87 4.92
C ASP A 203 -19.50 8.52 6.16
N TRP A 204 -19.01 9.55 6.83
CA TRP A 204 -18.19 9.45 8.05
C TRP A 204 -18.98 9.11 9.32
N ARG A 205 -20.31 8.98 9.25
CA ARG A 205 -21.12 8.64 10.42
C ARG A 205 -20.91 7.18 10.80
N THR A 206 -20.82 6.93 12.11
CA THR A 206 -20.84 5.58 12.65
C THR A 206 -22.25 5.02 12.46
N LYS A 207 -22.38 3.95 11.68
CA LYS A 207 -23.66 3.27 11.44
C LYS A 207 -24.04 2.48 12.69
N ASN A 208 -25.28 2.65 13.17
CA ASN A 208 -25.87 2.00 14.34
C ASN A 208 -25.11 2.27 15.65
N LYS A 209 -25.51 3.33 16.36
CA LYS A 209 -25.03 3.67 17.71
C LYS A 209 -25.79 2.90 18.77
#